data_AF-A0A086PED2-F1
#
_entry.id   AF-A0A086PED2-F1
#
_cell.length_a   1.000
_cell.length_b   1.000
_cell.length_c   1.000
_cell.angle_alpha   90.00
_cell.angle_beta   90.00
_cell.angle_gamma   90.00
#
_symmetry.space_group_name_H-M   'P 1'
#
loop_
_entity.id
_entity.type
_entity.pdbx_description
1 polymer ?
#
loop_
_entity_poly.entity_id
_entity_poly.type
_entity_poly.pdbx_seq_one_letter_code
_entity_poly.pdbx_strand_id
1 'polypeptide(L)'
;MSHSSKEDLVFPSYSDPRELRVRRFGLDGRISKKIMKNERCFILGLGPSLAKVDPEFLKDEFVIGTNNILRTNFVPDVICVVDNRRFDYENWLRTQIKVITVKQIAERRADKISSLNIYHDIDYVDYGNGLTRDVWKIDEFDDRLRTVNFAGSVITDLAIPFASYLGFKEIYVLGLDGALASFPSTHIFGNEKNYAAAHPSHMYHLHERTAALALKRGVKTFNASPGGVVFALEKIALEAVKPSAVRRDFGRSVNGHYVVLGTGLIRLVEKDGAYRLMNEAGDKYIRHKNNVVRLEPDDGSPQFEKDSTWHIEPSFAKEEWACFRSVNAKGKYITALDEFSGYKLRPAEGVFSAYFSSFRVYPEKSRLTQRVSNNLMLKELSSMKAAIGAAMLADDII
;
A
#
# COMPACT_ATOMS: atom_id res chain seq x y z
N MET A 1 45.60 -4.76 -14.74
CA MET A 1 45.02 -6.01 -14.22
C MET A 1 44.98 -5.89 -12.70
N SER A 2 43.85 -5.45 -12.14
CA SER A 2 43.69 -5.32 -10.69
C SER A 2 43.57 -6.70 -10.07
N HIS A 3 44.38 -6.96 -9.05
CA HIS A 3 44.24 -8.14 -8.20
C HIS A 3 42.95 -7.97 -7.38
N SER A 4 41.84 -8.53 -7.87
CA SER A 4 40.67 -8.80 -7.04
C SER A 4 41.10 -9.76 -5.93
N SER A 5 40.97 -9.34 -4.67
CA SER A 5 41.24 -10.22 -3.53
C SER A 5 40.22 -11.37 -3.51
N LYS A 6 40.51 -12.48 -2.83
CA LYS A 6 39.53 -13.57 -2.64
C LYS A 6 38.24 -13.10 -1.95
N GLU A 7 38.29 -12.01 -1.18
CA GLU A 7 37.12 -11.40 -0.53
C GLU A 7 36.22 -10.64 -1.51
N ASP A 8 36.79 -9.98 -2.52
CA ASP A 8 36.03 -9.26 -3.55
C ASP A 8 35.21 -10.24 -4.44
N LEU A 9 35.63 -11.51 -4.51
CA LEU A 9 34.86 -12.58 -5.16
C LEU A 9 33.63 -13.03 -4.35
N VAL A 10 33.62 -12.80 -3.03
CA VAL A 10 32.53 -13.22 -2.13
C VAL A 10 31.55 -12.05 -1.87
N PHE A 11 32.08 -10.83 -1.73
CA PHE A 11 31.30 -9.62 -1.46
C PHE A 11 31.60 -8.51 -2.49
N PRO A 12 31.08 -8.63 -3.72
CA PRO A 12 31.27 -7.60 -4.74
C PRO A 12 30.70 -6.25 -4.27
N SER A 13 31.39 -5.17 -4.61
CA SER A 13 31.01 -3.78 -4.40
C SER A 13 29.98 -3.28 -5.42
N TYR A 14 29.40 -2.09 -5.23
CA TYR A 14 28.60 -1.41 -6.26
C TYR A 14 29.39 -1.15 -7.55
N SER A 15 30.72 -1.06 -7.47
CA SER A 15 31.60 -0.83 -8.62
C SER A 15 31.83 -2.10 -9.46
N ASP A 16 31.53 -3.27 -8.89
CA ASP A 16 31.66 -4.55 -9.58
C ASP A 16 30.50 -4.80 -10.56
N PRO A 17 30.74 -5.61 -11.61
CA PRO A 17 29.71 -6.03 -12.55
C PRO A 17 28.44 -6.52 -11.85
N ARG A 18 27.28 -6.09 -12.37
CA ARG A 18 25.97 -6.43 -11.82
C ARG A 18 25.77 -7.94 -11.69
N GLU A 19 26.32 -8.71 -12.61
CA GLU A 19 26.31 -10.17 -12.62
C GLU A 19 26.98 -10.78 -11.39
N LEU A 20 28.12 -10.22 -10.94
CA LEU A 20 28.81 -10.69 -9.74
C LEU A 20 27.95 -10.42 -8.49
N ARG A 21 27.39 -9.21 -8.40
CA ARG A 21 26.47 -8.83 -7.31
C ARG A 21 25.25 -9.73 -7.23
N VAL A 22 24.64 -10.07 -8.37
CA VAL A 22 23.49 -10.98 -8.44
C VAL A 22 23.86 -12.41 -8.03
N ARG A 23 25.01 -12.92 -8.50
CA ARG A 23 25.48 -14.28 -8.20
C ARG A 23 25.65 -14.54 -6.71
N ARG A 24 26.02 -13.53 -5.93
CA ARG A 24 26.15 -13.62 -4.46
C ARG A 24 24.93 -14.23 -3.78
N PHE A 25 23.72 -13.95 -4.28
CA PHE A 25 22.48 -14.38 -3.64
C PHE A 25 21.99 -15.77 -4.08
N GLY A 26 22.70 -16.43 -5.00
CA GLY A 26 22.33 -17.76 -5.51
C GLY A 26 20.90 -17.80 -6.03
N LEU A 27 20.51 -16.78 -6.79
CA LEU A 27 19.17 -16.67 -7.40
C LEU A 27 19.09 -17.60 -8.62
N ASP A 28 17.89 -18.12 -8.88
CA ASP A 28 17.62 -18.92 -10.08
C ASP A 28 17.98 -18.15 -11.36
N GLY A 29 18.31 -18.88 -12.43
CA GLY A 29 18.70 -18.31 -13.72
C GLY A 29 17.59 -17.45 -14.35
N ARG A 30 16.31 -17.80 -14.15
CA ARG A 30 15.18 -16.99 -14.63
C ARG A 30 15.10 -15.65 -13.89
N ILE A 31 15.27 -15.68 -12.58
CA ILE A 31 15.26 -14.47 -11.73
C ILE A 31 16.46 -13.58 -12.07
N SER A 32 17.65 -14.18 -12.21
CA SER A 32 18.86 -13.45 -12.61
C SER A 32 18.66 -12.75 -13.96
N LYS A 33 18.03 -13.41 -14.95
CA LYS A 33 17.70 -12.79 -16.24
C LYS A 33 16.73 -11.60 -16.09
N LYS A 34 15.72 -11.68 -15.22
CA LYS A 34 14.83 -10.55 -14.95
C LYS A 34 15.58 -9.36 -14.38
N ILE A 35 16.49 -9.60 -13.44
CA ILE A 35 17.33 -8.53 -12.87
C ILE A 35 18.16 -7.91 -13.98
N MET A 36 18.91 -8.70 -14.74
CA MET A 36 19.82 -8.19 -15.76
C MET A 36 19.12 -7.47 -16.93
N LYS A 37 17.88 -7.85 -17.26
CA LYS A 37 17.10 -7.24 -18.36
C LYS A 37 16.47 -5.90 -17.98
N ASN A 38 16.19 -5.66 -16.70
CA ASN A 38 15.39 -4.52 -16.26
C ASN A 38 16.23 -3.50 -15.51
N GLU A 39 15.96 -2.22 -15.79
CA GLU A 39 16.50 -1.08 -15.04
C GLU A 39 15.62 -0.73 -13.83
N ARG A 40 14.42 -1.30 -13.73
CA ARG A 40 13.51 -1.07 -12.60
C ARG A 40 13.11 -2.35 -11.88
N CYS A 41 12.69 -2.21 -10.64
CA CYS A 41 12.05 -3.28 -9.89
C CYS A 41 10.87 -2.79 -9.06
N PHE A 42 10.08 -3.74 -8.56
CA PHE A 42 8.93 -3.47 -7.69
C PHE A 42 9.17 -4.04 -6.31
N ILE A 43 8.81 -3.28 -5.27
CA ILE A 43 8.77 -3.74 -3.89
C ILE A 43 7.31 -3.79 -3.45
N LEU A 44 6.87 -4.94 -2.97
CA LEU A 44 5.55 -5.13 -2.39
C LEU A 44 5.66 -4.98 -0.87
N GLY A 45 5.10 -3.89 -0.36
CA GLY A 45 4.73 -3.77 1.05
C GLY A 45 3.58 -4.73 1.36
N LEU A 46 2.65 -4.31 2.21
CA LEU A 46 1.44 -5.10 2.49
C LEU A 46 0.19 -4.24 2.66
N GLY A 47 0.26 -2.95 2.32
CA GLY A 47 -0.86 -2.03 2.48
C GLY A 47 -2.10 -2.45 1.69
N PRO A 48 -3.32 -2.11 2.16
CA PRO A 48 -4.57 -2.45 1.50
C PRO A 48 -4.65 -2.09 0.01
N SER A 49 -3.99 -1.01 -0.42
CA SER A 49 -4.03 -0.54 -1.82
C SER A 49 -3.53 -1.58 -2.82
N LEU A 50 -2.79 -2.60 -2.39
CA LEU A 50 -2.44 -3.76 -3.23
C LEU A 50 -3.67 -4.49 -3.78
N ALA A 51 -4.84 -4.42 -3.14
CA ALA A 51 -6.08 -5.01 -3.66
C ALA A 51 -6.50 -4.45 -5.04
N LYS A 52 -6.04 -3.22 -5.35
CA LYS A 52 -6.24 -2.57 -6.65
C LYS A 52 -5.24 -3.00 -7.72
N VAL A 53 -4.16 -3.67 -7.35
CA VAL A 53 -3.11 -4.06 -8.29
C VAL A 53 -3.40 -5.46 -8.79
N ASP A 54 -3.37 -5.65 -10.11
CA ASP A 54 -3.40 -6.97 -10.72
C ASP A 54 -1.98 -7.56 -10.76
N PRO A 55 -1.72 -8.68 -10.03
CA PRO A 55 -0.39 -9.29 -9.98
C PRO A 55 0.16 -9.70 -11.34
N GLU A 56 -0.69 -10.01 -12.33
CA GLU A 56 -0.26 -10.49 -13.65
C GLU A 56 0.66 -9.49 -14.38
N PHE A 57 0.51 -8.20 -14.13
CA PHE A 57 1.31 -7.15 -14.77
C PHE A 57 2.75 -7.05 -14.25
N LEU A 58 3.03 -7.72 -13.13
CA LEU A 58 4.35 -7.77 -12.51
C LEU A 58 5.15 -9.01 -12.92
N LYS A 59 4.57 -9.96 -13.68
CA LYS A 59 5.21 -11.24 -14.00
C LYS A 59 6.56 -11.13 -14.72
N ASP A 60 6.72 -10.08 -15.54
CA ASP A 60 7.93 -9.82 -16.34
C ASP A 60 8.93 -8.90 -15.62
N GLU A 61 8.56 -8.38 -14.46
CA GLU A 61 9.39 -7.52 -13.63
C GLU A 61 10.11 -8.36 -12.57
N PHE A 62 11.17 -7.79 -12.00
CA PHE A 62 11.74 -8.32 -10.75
C PHE A 62 10.94 -7.75 -9.56
N VAL A 63 10.41 -8.64 -8.74
CA VAL A 63 9.51 -8.28 -7.64
C VAL A 63 10.09 -8.76 -6.30
N ILE A 64 10.31 -7.82 -5.40
CA ILE A 64 10.68 -8.08 -4.01
C ILE A 64 9.42 -8.05 -3.17
N GLY A 65 9.06 -9.19 -2.60
CA GLY A 65 8.04 -9.29 -1.58
C GLY A 65 8.57 -8.94 -0.20
N THR A 66 7.70 -8.56 0.72
CA THR A 66 8.09 -8.32 2.12
C THR A 66 7.27 -9.15 3.09
N ASN A 67 7.91 -9.62 4.17
CA ASN A 67 7.25 -10.31 5.29
C ASN A 67 6.30 -11.45 4.81
N ASN A 68 5.00 -11.31 5.13
CA ASN A 68 3.95 -12.31 4.89
C ASN A 68 3.23 -12.13 3.54
N ILE A 69 3.91 -11.59 2.52
CA ILE A 69 3.31 -11.34 1.19
C ILE A 69 2.69 -12.57 0.54
N LEU A 70 3.15 -13.78 0.86
CA LEU A 70 2.58 -15.02 0.33
C LEU A 70 1.21 -15.40 0.92
N ARG A 71 0.69 -14.61 1.85
CA ARG A 71 -0.73 -14.66 2.26
C ARG A 71 -1.66 -13.96 1.27
N THR A 72 -1.11 -13.45 0.18
CA THR A 72 -1.83 -12.79 -0.91
C THR A 72 -1.71 -13.61 -2.20
N ASN A 73 -2.30 -13.12 -3.29
CA ASN A 73 -2.15 -13.69 -4.64
C ASN A 73 -0.88 -13.22 -5.36
N PHE A 74 -0.06 -12.36 -4.74
CA PHE A 74 1.21 -11.93 -5.33
C PHE A 74 2.27 -13.02 -5.20
N VAL A 75 3.00 -13.24 -6.30
CA VAL A 75 4.11 -14.19 -6.37
C VAL A 75 5.40 -13.39 -6.63
N PRO A 76 6.16 -13.03 -5.58
CA PRO A 76 7.40 -12.31 -5.75
C PRO A 76 8.53 -13.25 -6.23
N ASP A 77 9.64 -12.68 -6.72
CA ASP A 77 10.84 -13.45 -7.07
C ASP A 77 11.69 -13.75 -5.84
N VAL A 78 11.70 -12.83 -4.86
CA VAL A 78 12.35 -12.99 -3.55
C VAL A 78 11.51 -12.36 -2.44
N ILE A 79 11.75 -12.74 -1.19
CA ILE A 79 11.13 -12.07 -0.03
C ILE A 79 12.20 -11.49 0.88
N CYS A 80 12.09 -10.21 1.24
CA CYS A 80 12.90 -9.59 2.27
C CYS A 80 12.19 -9.67 3.64
N VAL A 81 12.90 -10.10 4.68
CA VAL A 81 12.42 -10.11 6.08
C VAL A 81 13.53 -9.75 7.05
N VAL A 82 13.25 -8.81 7.97
CA VAL A 82 14.20 -8.39 9.03
C VAL A 82 13.61 -8.43 10.44
N ASP A 83 12.33 -8.79 10.59
CA ASP A 83 11.66 -8.93 11.88
C ASP A 83 11.40 -10.42 12.17
N ASN A 84 11.93 -10.91 13.30
CA ASN A 84 11.81 -12.31 13.68
C ASN A 84 10.34 -12.74 13.92
N ARG A 85 9.41 -11.81 14.13
CA ARG A 85 7.97 -12.07 14.31
C ARG A 85 7.24 -12.28 12.97
N ARG A 86 7.87 -11.98 11.85
CA ARG A 86 7.27 -12.00 10.49
C ARG A 86 7.64 -13.24 9.68
N PHE A 87 7.95 -14.34 10.36
CA PHE A 87 8.33 -15.59 9.73
C PHE A 87 7.09 -16.39 9.28
N ASP A 88 6.96 -16.62 7.97
CA ASP A 88 5.84 -17.33 7.35
C ASP A 88 6.28 -18.72 6.87
N TYR A 89 6.81 -19.52 7.80
CA TYR A 89 7.53 -20.78 7.54
C TYR A 89 6.80 -21.73 6.58
N GLU A 90 5.50 -21.96 6.82
CA GLU A 90 4.69 -22.87 6.00
C GLU A 90 4.63 -22.45 4.53
N ASN A 91 4.41 -21.15 4.27
CA ASN A 91 4.36 -20.64 2.91
C ASN A 91 5.75 -20.64 2.25
N TRP A 92 6.80 -20.34 2.99
CA TRP A 92 8.17 -20.35 2.46
C TRP A 92 8.64 -21.76 2.11
N LEU A 93 8.36 -22.73 2.98
CA LEU A 93 8.66 -24.14 2.73
C LEU A 93 7.87 -24.68 1.54
N ARG A 94 6.58 -24.34 1.44
CA ARG A 94 5.71 -24.79 0.32
C ARG A 94 6.15 -24.23 -1.03
N THR A 95 6.60 -22.96 -1.07
CA THR A 95 6.95 -22.28 -2.31
C THR A 95 8.42 -22.42 -2.69
N GLN A 96 9.29 -22.75 -1.73
CA GLN A 96 10.75 -22.77 -1.89
C GLN A 96 11.32 -21.42 -2.38
N ILE A 97 10.58 -20.34 -2.15
CA ILE A 97 10.99 -18.99 -2.54
C ILE A 97 12.28 -18.59 -1.82
N LYS A 98 13.15 -17.86 -2.52
CA LYS A 98 14.36 -17.31 -1.89
C LYS A 98 13.96 -16.20 -0.90
N VAL A 99 14.35 -16.36 0.36
CA VAL A 99 14.18 -15.35 1.40
C VAL A 99 15.52 -14.70 1.69
N ILE A 100 15.58 -13.37 1.57
CA ILE A 100 16.72 -12.54 1.95
C ILE A 100 16.46 -12.00 3.36
N THR A 101 17.32 -12.34 4.30
CA THR A 101 17.24 -11.86 5.69
C THR A 101 18.63 -11.48 6.20
N VAL A 102 18.72 -11.14 7.48
CA VAL A 102 19.97 -10.77 8.15
C VAL A 102 20.42 -11.89 9.10
N LYS A 103 21.73 -12.03 9.28
CA LYS A 103 22.39 -13.10 10.02
C LYS A 103 21.82 -13.29 11.42
N GLN A 104 21.64 -12.19 12.14
CA GLN A 104 21.13 -12.18 13.51
C GLN A 104 19.69 -12.72 13.61
N ILE A 105 18.86 -12.51 12.58
CA ILE A 105 17.49 -13.06 12.54
C ILE A 105 17.54 -14.54 12.20
N ALA A 106 18.42 -14.94 11.28
CA ALA A 106 18.65 -16.33 10.94
C ALA A 106 19.13 -17.14 12.16
N GLU A 107 20.11 -16.63 12.90
CA GLU A 107 20.65 -17.26 14.11
C GLU A 107 19.58 -17.43 15.20
N ARG A 108 18.73 -16.41 15.44
CA ARG A 108 17.60 -16.49 16.39
C ARG A 108 16.53 -17.51 15.97
N ARG A 109 16.56 -17.98 14.73
CA ARG A 109 15.58 -18.91 14.14
C ARG A 109 16.24 -20.18 13.59
N ALA A 110 17.48 -20.49 13.97
CA ALA A 110 18.30 -21.56 13.38
C ALA A 110 17.53 -22.87 13.14
N ASP A 111 16.79 -23.35 14.15
CA ASP A 111 16.01 -24.60 14.10
C ASP A 111 14.90 -24.60 13.03
N LYS A 112 14.40 -23.42 12.66
CA LYS A 112 13.29 -23.22 11.72
C LYS A 112 13.73 -22.79 10.33
N ILE A 113 15.01 -22.57 10.09
CA ILE A 113 15.49 -22.03 8.80
C ILE A 113 16.34 -23.00 7.99
N SER A 114 16.81 -24.08 8.59
CA SER A 114 17.68 -25.07 7.93
C SER A 114 17.04 -25.73 6.71
N SER A 115 15.72 -25.83 6.67
CA SER A 115 14.92 -26.40 5.58
C SER A 115 14.46 -25.38 4.54
N LEU A 116 14.80 -24.10 4.72
CA LEU A 116 14.32 -23.00 3.89
C LEU A 116 15.41 -22.50 2.94
N ASN A 117 14.97 -21.99 1.79
CA ASN A 117 15.84 -21.34 0.81
C ASN A 117 16.18 -19.91 1.25
N ILE A 118 17.10 -19.76 2.21
CA ILE A 118 17.44 -18.46 2.82
C ILE A 118 18.85 -18.00 2.42
N TYR A 119 18.98 -16.71 2.16
CA TYR A 119 20.24 -15.97 2.16
C TYR A 119 20.27 -15.04 3.38
N HIS A 120 21.32 -15.13 4.20
CA HIS A 120 21.42 -14.36 5.44
C HIS A 120 22.82 -13.83 5.74
N ASP A 121 23.73 -13.82 4.76
CA ASP A 121 25.09 -13.28 4.93
C ASP A 121 25.09 -11.76 4.70
N ILE A 122 24.34 -11.11 5.59
CA ILE A 122 24.13 -9.66 5.77
C ILE A 122 23.95 -9.43 7.27
N ASP A 123 24.78 -8.59 7.86
CA ASP A 123 24.62 -8.15 9.25
C ASP A 123 23.65 -6.96 9.33
N TYR A 124 22.95 -6.81 10.45
CA TYR A 124 22.26 -5.56 10.75
C TYR A 124 23.00 -4.78 11.82
N VAL A 125 23.02 -3.45 11.68
CA VAL A 125 23.47 -2.52 12.72
C VAL A 125 22.23 -1.92 13.39
N ASP A 126 22.13 -2.11 14.71
CA ASP A 126 21.00 -1.66 15.52
C ASP A 126 21.16 -0.19 15.92
N TYR A 127 20.39 0.69 15.27
CA TYR A 127 20.35 2.10 15.60
C TYR A 127 19.14 2.50 16.45
N GLY A 128 18.30 1.52 16.82
CA GLY A 128 17.14 1.72 17.70
C GLY A 128 17.46 1.57 19.19
N ASN A 129 18.58 0.92 19.52
CA ASN A 129 19.08 0.80 20.89
C ASN A 129 20.23 1.79 21.11
N GLY A 130 20.13 2.63 22.14
CA GLY A 130 20.92 3.86 22.39
C GLY A 130 22.44 3.74 22.57
N LEU A 131 23.08 2.72 21.99
CA LEU A 131 24.53 2.48 22.01
C LEU A 131 25.20 2.73 20.64
N THR A 132 24.47 2.90 19.52
CA THR A 132 25.11 3.24 18.22
C THR A 132 24.35 4.31 17.41
N ARG A 133 25.09 4.92 16.47
CA ARG A 133 24.83 6.17 15.75
C ARG A 133 23.44 6.26 15.09
N ASP A 134 22.58 7.11 15.62
CA ASP A 134 21.44 7.74 14.94
C ASP A 134 21.44 7.55 13.39
N VAL A 135 20.41 6.88 12.85
CA VAL A 135 20.23 6.58 11.40
C VAL A 135 20.41 7.82 10.51
N TRP A 136 20.21 9.01 11.08
CA TRP A 136 20.47 10.31 10.46
C TRP A 136 21.93 10.58 10.10
N LYS A 137 22.87 9.87 10.74
CA LYS A 137 24.33 10.01 10.56
C LYS A 137 24.91 9.06 9.50
N ILE A 138 24.07 8.26 8.86
CA ILE A 138 24.51 7.29 7.85
C ILE A 138 24.53 7.97 6.50
N ASP A 139 25.70 8.18 5.91
CA ASP A 139 25.84 8.96 4.69
C ASP A 139 25.78 8.15 3.40
N GLU A 140 25.96 6.84 3.47
CA GLU A 140 25.89 5.92 2.33
C GLU A 140 25.41 4.53 2.76
N PHE A 141 24.85 3.77 1.81
CA PHE A 141 24.73 2.33 2.00
C PHE A 141 26.11 1.68 1.99
N ASP A 142 26.24 0.60 2.76
CA ASP A 142 27.40 -0.30 2.70
C ASP A 142 27.64 -0.70 1.25
N ASP A 143 28.83 -0.38 0.77
CA ASP A 143 29.20 -0.53 -0.63
C ASP A 143 29.17 -2.00 -1.10
N ARG A 144 29.24 -2.93 -0.16
CA ARG A 144 29.20 -4.37 -0.42
C ARG A 144 27.94 -5.02 0.11
N LEU A 145 26.95 -4.27 0.62
CA LEU A 145 25.76 -4.79 1.31
C LEU A 145 26.14 -5.88 2.34
N ARG A 146 27.23 -5.68 3.09
CA ARG A 146 27.58 -6.56 4.20
C ARG A 146 26.78 -6.21 5.44
N THR A 147 26.45 -4.94 5.59
CA THR A 147 25.63 -4.41 6.66
C THR A 147 24.40 -3.70 6.11
N VAL A 148 23.32 -3.73 6.88
CA VAL A 148 22.13 -2.91 6.68
C VAL A 148 21.72 -2.23 7.99
N ASN A 149 20.91 -1.19 7.89
CA ASN A 149 20.55 -0.35 9.02
C ASN A 149 19.17 -0.74 9.51
N PHE A 150 19.08 -1.21 10.75
CA PHE A 150 17.82 -1.60 11.34
C PHE A 150 17.16 -0.41 12.02
N ALA A 151 16.02 0.02 11.50
CA ALA A 151 15.30 1.21 11.96
C ALA A 151 13.78 1.02 12.07
N GLY A 152 13.25 -0.15 11.67
CA GLY A 152 11.87 -0.56 11.97
C GLY A 152 10.98 -0.83 10.77
N SER A 153 11.51 -0.85 9.54
CA SER A 153 10.75 -1.24 8.36
C SER A 153 11.58 -2.01 7.36
N VAL A 154 11.14 -3.22 7.01
CA VAL A 154 11.83 -4.07 6.03
C VAL A 154 12.01 -3.41 4.65
N ILE A 155 11.15 -2.45 4.29
CA ILE A 155 11.28 -1.69 3.04
C ILE A 155 12.53 -0.81 3.09
N THR A 156 12.71 -0.06 4.19
CA THR A 156 13.85 0.85 4.37
C THR A 156 15.13 0.12 4.76
N ASP A 157 14.97 -0.90 5.59
CA ASP A 157 16.07 -1.56 6.28
C ASP A 157 16.74 -2.62 5.39
N LEU A 158 16.02 -3.19 4.40
CA LEU A 158 16.59 -4.23 3.55
C LEU A 158 16.17 -4.14 2.09
N ALA A 159 14.89 -3.98 1.77
CA ALA A 159 14.42 -4.13 0.39
C ALA A 159 14.97 -3.04 -0.56
N ILE A 160 14.96 -1.76 -0.15
CA ILE A 160 15.55 -0.68 -0.95
C ILE A 160 17.08 -0.79 -1.05
N PRO A 161 17.85 -1.00 0.05
CA PRO A 161 19.29 -1.25 -0.03
C PRO A 161 19.64 -2.44 -0.94
N PHE A 162 18.90 -3.54 -0.82
CA PHE A 162 19.09 -4.74 -1.63
C PHE A 162 18.82 -4.48 -3.12
N ALA A 163 17.68 -3.86 -3.46
CA ALA A 163 17.38 -3.48 -4.85
C ALA A 163 18.44 -2.54 -5.44
N SER A 164 18.92 -1.57 -4.64
CA SER A 164 19.99 -0.66 -5.06
C SER A 164 21.28 -1.44 -5.34
N TYR A 165 21.64 -2.37 -4.44
CA TYR A 165 22.80 -3.25 -4.60
C TYR A 165 22.66 -4.22 -5.77
N LEU A 166 21.46 -4.61 -6.17
CA LEU A 166 21.25 -5.38 -7.41
C LEU A 166 21.40 -4.53 -8.68
N GLY A 167 21.57 -3.21 -8.56
CA GLY A 167 21.88 -2.30 -9.66
C GLY A 167 20.68 -1.73 -10.41
N PHE A 168 19.46 -1.82 -9.84
CA PHE A 168 18.30 -1.13 -10.40
C PHE A 168 18.46 0.40 -10.32
N LYS A 169 17.88 1.12 -11.26
CA LYS A 169 17.86 2.59 -11.34
C LYS A 169 16.56 3.18 -10.82
N GLU A 170 15.48 2.41 -10.86
CA GLU A 170 14.17 2.84 -10.40
C GLU A 170 13.53 1.75 -9.54
N ILE A 171 13.05 2.15 -8.37
CA ILE A 171 12.36 1.27 -7.42
C ILE A 171 10.94 1.81 -7.24
N TYR A 172 9.96 0.98 -7.55
CA TYR A 172 8.54 1.31 -7.37
C TYR A 172 7.95 0.51 -6.21
N VAL A 173 7.63 1.20 -5.12
CA VAL A 173 7.02 0.59 -3.93
C VAL A 173 5.49 0.60 -4.07
N LEU A 174 4.88 -0.56 -3.92
CA LEU A 174 3.43 -0.77 -3.89
C LEU A 174 2.97 -1.21 -2.49
N GLY A 175 1.76 -0.85 -2.07
CA GLY A 175 1.26 -1.16 -0.73
C GLY A 175 1.97 -0.40 0.39
N LEU A 176 2.46 0.82 0.11
CA LEU A 176 3.04 1.74 1.08
C LEU A 176 1.99 2.78 1.51
N ASP A 177 1.01 2.32 2.29
CA ASP A 177 -0.20 3.12 2.58
C ASP A 177 -0.13 3.89 3.91
N GLY A 178 0.74 3.48 4.83
CA GLY A 178 0.87 4.04 6.18
C GLY A 178 -0.17 3.46 7.13
N ALA A 179 0.27 2.73 8.15
CA ALA A 179 -0.61 1.88 8.95
C ALA A 179 -1.71 2.62 9.72
N LEU A 180 -1.42 3.81 10.28
CA LEU A 180 -2.45 4.61 10.99
C LEU A 180 -3.50 5.17 10.03
N ALA A 181 -3.11 5.52 8.81
CA ALA A 181 -4.01 6.07 7.81
C ALA A 181 -4.81 5.01 7.03
N SER A 182 -4.40 3.74 7.17
CA SER A 182 -5.06 2.58 6.57
C SER A 182 -6.06 1.91 7.53
N PHE A 183 -6.14 2.35 8.79
CA PHE A 183 -7.11 1.84 9.77
C PHE A 183 -8.54 1.89 9.20
N PRO A 184 -9.38 0.85 9.42
CA PRO A 184 -9.18 -0.33 10.25
C PRO A 184 -8.59 -1.51 9.49
N SER A 185 -7.84 -1.34 8.40
CA SER A 185 -7.10 -2.44 7.75
C SER A 185 -5.64 -2.07 7.60
N THR A 186 -4.77 -2.60 8.45
CA THR A 186 -3.33 -2.30 8.33
C THR A 186 -2.66 -3.01 7.16
N HIS A 187 -3.23 -4.12 6.70
CA HIS A 187 -2.72 -4.92 5.59
C HIS A 187 -3.84 -5.29 4.59
N ILE A 188 -3.47 -5.73 3.39
CA ILE A 188 -4.41 -6.23 2.35
C ILE A 188 -5.27 -7.41 2.84
N PHE A 189 -4.75 -8.26 3.71
CA PHE A 189 -5.49 -9.39 4.30
C PHE A 189 -6.20 -9.02 5.62
N GLY A 190 -6.29 -7.73 5.96
CA GLY A 190 -6.96 -7.25 7.17
C GLY A 190 -6.01 -6.74 8.24
N ASN A 191 -6.42 -6.88 9.50
CA ASN A 191 -5.64 -6.43 10.65
C ASN A 191 -4.79 -7.55 11.24
N GLU A 192 -3.57 -7.19 11.58
CA GLU A 192 -2.73 -8.03 12.42
C GLU A 192 -3.00 -7.76 13.90
N LYS A 193 -3.15 -8.83 14.68
CA LYS A 193 -3.27 -8.77 16.14
C LYS A 193 -1.95 -8.25 16.72
N ASN A 194 -2.03 -7.30 17.66
CA ASN A 194 -0.86 -6.67 18.30
C ASN A 194 0.04 -5.85 17.36
N TYR A 195 -0.51 -5.28 16.29
CA TYR A 195 0.23 -4.35 15.45
C TYR A 195 0.56 -3.06 16.22
N ALA A 196 1.81 -2.91 16.65
CA ALA A 196 2.35 -1.66 17.15
C ALA A 196 2.87 -0.84 15.98
N ALA A 197 2.07 0.12 15.49
CA ALA A 197 2.52 1.03 14.46
C ALA A 197 3.67 1.88 14.98
N ALA A 198 4.80 1.90 14.27
CA ALA A 198 5.81 2.92 14.50
C ALA A 198 5.19 4.31 14.28
N HIS A 199 5.71 5.31 15.01
CA HIS A 199 5.20 6.67 14.89
C HIS A 199 5.31 7.15 13.43
N PRO A 200 4.22 7.67 12.81
CA PRO A 200 4.22 7.97 11.37
C PRO A 200 5.32 8.92 10.94
N SER A 201 5.60 9.96 11.73
CA SER A 201 6.66 10.92 11.39
C SER A 201 8.02 10.25 11.31
N HIS A 202 8.36 9.38 12.28
CA HIS A 202 9.62 8.63 12.27
C HIS A 202 9.73 7.75 11.02
N MET A 203 8.65 7.04 10.67
CA MET A 203 8.63 6.21 9.46
C MET A 203 8.81 7.00 8.17
N TYR A 204 8.17 8.16 8.04
CA TYR A 204 8.30 8.99 6.84
C TYR A 204 9.74 9.48 6.67
N HIS A 205 10.29 9.96 7.75
CA HIS A 205 11.68 10.33 7.89
C HIS A 205 12.64 9.19 7.48
N LEU A 206 12.42 7.95 7.94
CA LEU A 206 13.23 6.80 7.50
C LEU A 206 13.12 6.55 5.99
N HIS A 207 11.90 6.61 5.43
CA HIS A 207 11.69 6.45 4.00
C HIS A 207 12.42 7.53 3.18
N GLU A 208 12.33 8.80 3.59
CA GLU A 208 13.04 9.93 2.97
C GLU A 208 14.56 9.73 3.02
N ARG A 209 15.10 9.31 4.19
CA ARG A 209 16.53 9.08 4.34
C ARG A 209 17.01 7.94 3.44
N THR A 210 16.31 6.80 3.46
CA THR A 210 16.68 5.67 2.62
C THR A 210 16.58 6.02 1.13
N ALA A 211 15.57 6.80 0.72
CA ALA A 211 15.45 7.30 -0.65
C ALA A 211 16.64 8.18 -1.05
N ALA A 212 17.07 9.10 -0.16
CA ALA A 212 18.23 9.94 -0.39
C ALA A 212 19.53 9.13 -0.51
N LEU A 213 19.68 8.08 0.30
CA LEU A 213 20.83 7.15 0.22
C LEU A 213 20.83 6.34 -1.09
N ALA A 214 19.66 5.87 -1.53
CA ALA A 214 19.50 5.21 -2.82
C ALA A 214 19.85 6.17 -3.98
N LEU A 215 19.43 7.43 -3.89
CA LEU A 215 19.72 8.45 -4.90
C LEU A 215 21.23 8.73 -5.03
N LYS A 216 21.99 8.72 -3.93
CA LYS A 216 23.47 8.81 -3.97
C LYS A 216 24.11 7.66 -4.75
N ARG A 217 23.44 6.51 -4.83
CA ARG A 217 23.84 5.36 -5.68
C ARG A 217 23.21 5.40 -7.08
N GLY A 218 22.58 6.51 -7.46
CA GLY A 218 21.94 6.71 -8.76
C GLY A 218 20.60 5.97 -8.90
N VAL A 219 19.92 5.68 -7.79
CA VAL A 219 18.66 4.93 -7.76
C VAL A 219 17.53 5.81 -7.27
N LYS A 220 16.48 5.97 -8.09
CA LYS A 220 15.26 6.70 -7.73
C LYS A 220 14.25 5.77 -7.07
N THR A 221 13.61 6.21 -6.00
CA THR A 221 12.61 5.43 -5.27
C THR A 221 11.28 6.16 -5.24
N PHE A 222 10.23 5.49 -5.70
CA PHE A 222 8.89 6.03 -5.84
C PHE A 222 7.86 5.24 -5.03
N ASN A 223 6.85 5.92 -4.49
CA ASN A 223 5.62 5.29 -4.04
C ASN A 223 4.63 5.25 -5.22
N ALA A 224 4.42 4.06 -5.79
CA ALA A 224 3.47 3.82 -6.87
C ALA A 224 2.18 3.14 -6.40
N SER A 225 1.91 3.13 -5.09
CA SER A 225 0.67 2.54 -4.55
C SER A 225 -0.56 3.27 -5.13
N PRO A 226 -1.59 2.58 -5.62
CA PRO A 226 -2.82 3.24 -6.09
C PRO A 226 -3.64 3.71 -4.88
N GLY A 227 -3.25 4.82 -4.27
CA GLY A 227 -3.77 5.31 -2.99
C GLY A 227 -2.71 5.38 -1.88
N GLY A 228 -3.17 5.50 -0.63
CA GLY A 228 -2.31 5.67 0.53
C GLY A 228 -1.95 7.13 0.80
N VAL A 229 -1.39 7.41 1.97
CA VAL A 229 -1.06 8.78 2.41
C VAL A 229 0.44 9.03 2.58
N VAL A 230 1.29 8.07 2.24
CA VAL A 230 2.73 8.17 2.45
C VAL A 230 3.37 8.93 1.30
N PHE A 231 3.82 10.16 1.56
CA PHE A 231 4.53 11.04 0.61
C PHE A 231 6.04 11.11 0.86
N ALA A 232 6.55 10.28 1.77
CA ALA A 232 7.98 10.21 2.09
C ALA A 232 8.84 9.72 0.91
N LEU A 233 8.24 9.01 -0.03
CA LEU A 233 8.81 8.73 -1.34
C LEU A 233 8.03 9.53 -2.38
N GLU A 234 8.68 9.94 -3.46
CA GLU A 234 8.03 10.62 -4.58
C GLU A 234 6.84 9.79 -5.07
N LYS A 235 5.65 10.39 -5.09
CA LYS A 235 4.42 9.70 -5.48
C LYS A 235 4.28 9.73 -7.00
N ILE A 236 4.02 8.57 -7.60
CA ILE A 236 3.74 8.42 -9.02
C ILE A 236 2.49 7.56 -9.23
N ALA A 237 1.69 7.86 -10.26
CA ALA A 237 0.60 6.99 -10.66
C ALA A 237 1.16 5.67 -11.20
N LEU A 238 0.66 4.53 -10.71
CA LEU A 238 1.12 3.22 -11.19
C LEU A 238 0.92 3.08 -12.70
N GLU A 239 -0.16 3.64 -13.23
CA GLU A 239 -0.52 3.60 -14.63
C GLU A 239 0.44 4.38 -15.53
N ALA A 240 1.22 5.32 -14.98
CA ALA A 240 2.30 5.96 -15.72
C ALA A 240 3.48 5.01 -15.98
N VAL A 241 3.61 3.96 -15.16
CA VAL A 241 4.69 2.96 -15.22
C VAL A 241 4.19 1.65 -15.83
N LYS A 242 2.95 1.26 -15.50
CA LYS A 242 2.24 0.04 -15.89
C LYS A 242 0.76 0.36 -16.14
N PRO A 243 0.39 0.82 -17.35
CA PRO A 243 -0.93 1.38 -17.67
C PRO A 243 -2.14 0.52 -17.26
N SER A 244 -2.01 -0.80 -17.30
CA SER A 244 -3.10 -1.74 -17.01
C SER A 244 -2.97 -2.44 -15.66
N ALA A 245 -1.97 -2.10 -14.84
CA ALA A 245 -1.75 -2.78 -13.55
C ALA A 245 -2.81 -2.45 -12.49
N VAL A 246 -3.60 -1.38 -12.67
CA VAL A 246 -4.68 -1.03 -11.74
C VAL A 246 -5.99 -1.62 -12.24
N ARG A 247 -6.64 -2.41 -11.37
CA ARG A 247 -7.94 -3.02 -11.62
C ARG A 247 -9.03 -1.95 -11.72
N ARG A 248 -9.61 -1.86 -12.91
CA ARG A 248 -10.70 -0.94 -13.25
C ARG A 248 -12.07 -1.61 -13.31
N ASP A 249 -12.11 -2.86 -13.76
CA ASP A 249 -13.36 -3.61 -13.86
C ASP A 249 -13.71 -4.26 -12.51
N PHE A 250 -14.94 -4.05 -12.05
CA PHE A 250 -15.48 -4.72 -10.86
C PHE A 250 -15.73 -6.23 -11.09
N GLY A 251 -15.73 -6.66 -12.35
CA GLY A 251 -15.82 -8.06 -12.78
C GLY A 251 -17.23 -8.65 -12.71
N ARG A 252 -18.23 -7.85 -12.33
CA ARG A 252 -19.66 -8.22 -12.30
C ARG A 252 -20.55 -6.99 -12.33
N SER A 253 -21.74 -7.12 -12.90
CA SER A 253 -22.76 -6.07 -12.80
C SER A 253 -23.25 -5.96 -11.35
N VAL A 254 -23.41 -4.71 -10.90
CA VAL A 254 -24.01 -4.37 -9.60
C VAL A 254 -25.26 -3.50 -9.81
N ASN A 255 -25.86 -3.56 -11.00
CA ASN A 255 -27.10 -2.86 -11.26
C ASN A 255 -28.19 -3.32 -10.29
N GLY A 256 -28.96 -2.38 -9.74
CA GLY A 256 -29.98 -2.62 -8.74
C GLY A 256 -29.46 -2.96 -7.33
N HIS A 257 -28.14 -3.10 -7.13
CA HIS A 257 -27.56 -3.31 -5.81
C HIS A 257 -27.56 -2.01 -5.00
N TYR A 258 -27.16 -2.11 -3.73
CA TYR A 258 -27.21 -1.03 -2.77
C TYR A 258 -25.87 -0.81 -2.09
N VAL A 259 -25.62 0.44 -1.71
CA VAL A 259 -24.53 0.89 -0.85
C VAL A 259 -25.07 1.81 0.23
N VAL A 260 -24.39 1.87 1.37
CA VAL A 260 -24.69 2.86 2.40
C VAL A 260 -23.64 3.97 2.32
N LEU A 261 -24.10 5.19 2.08
CA LEU A 261 -23.28 6.40 2.16
C LEU A 261 -23.86 7.30 3.26
N GLY A 262 -23.14 7.36 4.38
CA GLY A 262 -23.52 8.06 5.60
C GLY A 262 -24.73 7.39 6.23
N THR A 263 -25.84 8.12 6.29
CA THR A 263 -27.14 7.62 6.72
C THR A 263 -28.07 7.28 5.54
N GLY A 264 -27.60 7.43 4.29
CA GLY A 264 -28.39 7.20 3.10
C GLY A 264 -28.26 5.77 2.56
N LEU A 265 -29.40 5.16 2.26
CA LEU A 265 -29.48 3.98 1.41
C LEU A 265 -29.44 4.40 -0.06
N ILE A 266 -28.40 3.98 -0.78
CA ILE A 266 -28.14 4.40 -2.15
C ILE A 266 -28.23 3.18 -3.08
N ARG A 267 -29.13 3.24 -4.07
CA ARG A 267 -29.28 2.26 -5.14
C ARG A 267 -28.31 2.57 -6.28
N LEU A 268 -27.64 1.55 -6.79
CA LEU A 268 -26.77 1.61 -7.94
C LEU A 268 -27.60 1.33 -9.20
N VAL A 269 -27.62 2.26 -10.14
CA VAL A 269 -28.40 2.15 -11.39
C VAL A 269 -27.46 2.31 -12.57
N GLU A 270 -27.34 1.26 -13.37
CA GLU A 270 -26.49 1.26 -14.55
C GLU A 270 -27.07 2.18 -15.64
N LYS A 271 -26.19 2.95 -16.28
CA LYS A 271 -26.51 3.86 -17.39
C LYS A 271 -25.29 4.00 -18.28
N ASP A 272 -25.42 3.63 -19.55
CA ASP A 272 -24.41 3.82 -20.61
C ASP A 272 -23.00 3.29 -20.25
N GLY A 273 -22.92 2.11 -19.61
CA GLY A 273 -21.66 1.49 -19.16
C GLY A 273 -21.04 2.14 -17.93
N ALA A 274 -21.75 3.05 -17.26
CA ALA A 274 -21.42 3.64 -15.98
C ALA A 274 -22.62 3.52 -15.02
N TYR A 275 -22.58 4.22 -13.88
CA TYR A 275 -23.59 4.11 -12.84
C TYR A 275 -24.02 5.48 -12.31
N ARG A 276 -25.33 5.59 -12.06
CA ARG A 276 -25.97 6.63 -11.28
C ARG A 276 -26.24 6.07 -9.88
N LEU A 277 -25.94 6.86 -8.85
CA LEU A 277 -26.13 6.49 -7.45
C LEU A 277 -27.35 7.25 -6.92
N MET A 278 -28.46 6.55 -6.69
CA MET A 278 -29.77 7.15 -6.39
C MET A 278 -30.19 6.89 -4.95
N ASN A 279 -30.87 7.84 -4.32
CA ASN A 279 -31.53 7.54 -3.05
C ASN A 279 -32.71 6.56 -3.22
N GLU A 280 -33.28 6.13 -2.11
CA GLU A 280 -34.39 5.18 -2.07
C GLU A 280 -35.64 5.66 -2.80
N ALA A 281 -36.00 6.95 -2.67
CA ALA A 281 -37.15 7.53 -3.35
C ALA A 281 -36.94 7.69 -4.86
N GLY A 282 -35.69 7.62 -5.33
CA GLY A 282 -35.32 7.74 -6.74
C GLY A 282 -35.41 9.16 -7.31
N ASP A 283 -35.56 10.17 -6.46
CA ASP A 283 -35.68 11.58 -6.83
C ASP A 283 -34.37 12.36 -6.70
N LYS A 284 -33.33 11.78 -6.07
CA LYS A 284 -32.03 12.42 -5.86
C LYS A 284 -30.86 11.51 -6.21
N TYR A 285 -29.77 12.12 -6.67
CA TYR A 285 -28.56 11.46 -7.13
C TYR A 285 -27.34 11.94 -6.36
N ILE A 286 -26.41 11.02 -6.10
CA ILE A 286 -25.08 11.35 -5.61
C ILE A 286 -24.31 12.00 -6.75
N ARG A 287 -23.91 13.26 -6.56
CA ARG A 287 -23.09 14.04 -7.47
C ARG A 287 -21.96 14.75 -6.77
N HIS A 288 -20.98 15.24 -7.52
CA HIS A 288 -19.97 16.15 -6.99
C HIS A 288 -20.17 17.60 -7.48
N LYS A 289 -19.78 18.59 -6.66
CA LYS A 289 -19.56 20.00 -7.03
C LYS A 289 -18.36 20.51 -6.27
N ASN A 290 -17.40 21.16 -6.92
CA ASN A 290 -16.26 21.78 -6.22
C ASN A 290 -15.57 20.80 -5.25
N ASN A 291 -15.42 19.54 -5.67
CA ASN A 291 -14.92 18.40 -4.88
C ASN A 291 -15.75 18.00 -3.64
N VAL A 292 -16.95 18.53 -3.45
CA VAL A 292 -17.91 18.11 -2.41
C VAL A 292 -18.91 17.15 -3.04
N VAL A 293 -19.13 16.01 -2.39
CA VAL A 293 -20.12 15.01 -2.84
C VAL A 293 -21.42 15.22 -2.07
N ARG A 294 -22.54 15.30 -2.78
CA ARG A 294 -23.87 15.60 -2.23
C ARG A 294 -24.95 14.78 -2.91
N LEU A 295 -26.06 14.60 -2.20
CA LEU A 295 -27.29 14.02 -2.73
C LEU A 295 -28.24 15.14 -3.13
N GLU A 296 -28.51 15.29 -4.43
CA GLU A 296 -29.31 16.39 -4.97
C GLU A 296 -30.27 15.93 -6.08
N PRO A 297 -31.41 16.62 -6.31
CA PRO A 297 -32.28 16.36 -7.46
C PRO A 297 -31.56 16.64 -8.78
N ASP A 298 -31.85 15.85 -9.81
CA ASP A 298 -31.34 16.09 -11.16
C ASP A 298 -32.00 17.34 -11.76
N ASP A 299 -31.17 18.31 -12.16
CA ASP A 299 -31.63 19.56 -12.79
C ASP A 299 -31.76 19.46 -14.32
N GLY A 300 -31.49 18.27 -14.89
CA GLY A 300 -31.56 17.99 -16.32
C GLY A 300 -30.37 18.54 -17.11
N SER A 301 -29.40 19.19 -16.45
CA SER A 301 -28.25 19.75 -17.15
C SER A 301 -27.23 18.68 -17.55
N PRO A 302 -26.55 18.83 -18.70
CA PRO A 302 -25.45 17.93 -19.08
C PRO A 302 -24.30 17.91 -18.07
N GLN A 303 -24.13 18.99 -17.31
CA GLN A 303 -23.12 19.07 -16.26
C GLN A 303 -23.51 18.22 -15.06
N PHE A 304 -24.77 18.31 -14.61
CA PHE A 304 -25.28 17.45 -13.54
C PHE A 304 -25.14 15.98 -13.92
N GLU A 305 -25.49 15.63 -15.16
CA GLU A 305 -25.35 14.27 -15.67
C GLU A 305 -23.92 13.74 -15.52
N LYS A 306 -22.92 14.51 -15.94
CA LYS A 306 -21.50 14.15 -15.79
C LYS A 306 -21.07 14.08 -14.32
N ASP A 307 -21.51 15.03 -13.49
CA ASP A 307 -21.14 15.13 -12.08
C ASP A 307 -21.76 14.03 -11.20
N SER A 308 -22.83 13.39 -11.66
CA SER A 308 -23.57 12.34 -10.95
C SER A 308 -23.37 10.94 -11.52
N THR A 309 -22.47 10.79 -12.50
CA THR A 309 -22.15 9.51 -13.14
C THR A 309 -20.79 9.00 -12.68
N TRP A 310 -20.73 7.70 -12.39
CA TRP A 310 -19.61 7.06 -11.71
C TRP A 310 -19.22 5.75 -12.41
N HIS A 311 -17.91 5.52 -12.53
CA HIS A 311 -17.40 4.18 -12.74
C HIS A 311 -17.32 3.45 -11.41
N ILE A 312 -17.77 2.20 -11.40
CA ILE A 312 -17.63 1.30 -10.27
C ILE A 312 -16.42 0.40 -10.53
N GLU A 313 -15.50 0.37 -9.58
CA GLU A 313 -14.28 -0.43 -9.66
C GLU A 313 -14.08 -1.24 -8.38
N PRO A 314 -13.19 -2.26 -8.35
CA PRO A 314 -12.83 -2.96 -7.11
C PRO A 314 -12.31 -1.96 -6.09
N SER A 315 -12.58 -2.17 -4.81
CA SER A 315 -12.14 -1.20 -3.81
C SER A 315 -10.64 -1.27 -3.54
N PHE A 316 -10.16 -0.32 -2.75
CA PHE A 316 -8.76 -0.24 -2.30
C PHE A 316 -8.49 -1.06 -1.04
N ALA A 317 -9.50 -1.72 -0.47
CA ALA A 317 -9.36 -2.42 0.80
C ALA A 317 -9.76 -3.89 0.73
N LYS A 318 -10.81 -4.21 -0.05
CA LYS A 318 -11.35 -5.57 -0.21
C LYS A 318 -11.87 -5.77 -1.63
N GLU A 319 -11.60 -6.94 -2.22
CA GLU A 319 -11.99 -7.23 -3.60
C GLU A 319 -13.52 -7.20 -3.80
N GLU A 320 -14.30 -7.71 -2.84
CA GLU A 320 -15.77 -7.71 -2.90
C GLU A 320 -16.44 -6.35 -2.62
N TRP A 321 -15.67 -5.30 -2.27
CA TRP A 321 -16.18 -3.94 -2.07
C TRP A 321 -15.90 -3.10 -3.31
N ALA A 322 -16.66 -2.03 -3.50
CA ALA A 322 -16.50 -1.10 -4.62
C ALA A 322 -15.84 0.22 -4.20
N CYS A 323 -15.23 0.91 -5.16
CA CYS A 323 -15.02 2.36 -5.09
C CYS A 323 -15.71 3.05 -6.26
N PHE A 324 -16.00 4.34 -6.10
CA PHE A 324 -16.74 5.13 -7.08
C PHE A 324 -15.84 6.21 -7.66
N ARG A 325 -15.38 6.01 -8.90
CA ARG A 325 -14.55 6.98 -9.64
C ARG A 325 -15.44 7.87 -10.50
N SER A 326 -15.21 9.18 -10.45
CA SER A 326 -15.94 10.11 -11.32
C SER A 326 -15.62 9.89 -12.80
N VAL A 327 -16.63 10.03 -13.67
CA VAL A 327 -16.43 9.97 -15.14
C VAL A 327 -15.79 11.24 -15.71
N ASN A 328 -15.99 12.40 -15.06
CA ASN A 328 -15.55 13.70 -15.58
C ASN A 328 -14.47 14.37 -14.71
N ALA A 329 -14.12 13.81 -13.55
CA ALA A 329 -12.99 14.24 -12.74
C ALA A 329 -11.92 13.14 -12.68
N LYS A 330 -10.96 13.24 -13.61
CA LYS A 330 -9.90 12.24 -13.83
C LYS A 330 -9.20 11.82 -12.52
N GLY A 331 -9.15 10.51 -12.29
CA GLY A 331 -8.41 9.92 -11.17
C GLY A 331 -8.99 10.19 -9.78
N LYS A 332 -10.19 10.77 -9.67
CA LYS A 332 -10.80 11.09 -8.37
C LYS A 332 -11.96 10.18 -7.98
N TYR A 333 -12.04 9.89 -6.69
CA TYR A 333 -12.99 8.95 -6.10
C TYR A 333 -13.80 9.61 -4.99
N ILE A 334 -14.99 9.08 -4.74
CA ILE A 334 -15.73 9.39 -3.51
C ILE A 334 -14.91 8.88 -2.32
N THR A 335 -14.62 9.77 -1.38
CA THR A 335 -13.90 9.49 -0.14
C THR A 335 -14.68 10.05 1.04
N ALA A 336 -14.95 9.21 2.04
CA ALA A 336 -15.53 9.64 3.30
C ALA A 336 -14.53 10.52 4.08
N LEU A 337 -15.03 11.60 4.70
CA LEU A 337 -14.28 12.46 5.62
C LEU A 337 -14.41 11.98 7.06
N ASP A 338 -15.55 11.37 7.37
CA ASP A 338 -15.94 10.87 8.67
C ASP A 338 -16.83 9.63 8.49
N GLU A 339 -17.26 9.03 9.59
CA GLU A 339 -18.02 7.79 9.59
C GLU A 339 -19.49 7.96 9.15
N PHE A 340 -20.03 9.20 9.08
CA PHE A 340 -21.48 9.42 9.10
C PHE A 340 -22.06 10.33 8.02
N SER A 341 -21.32 11.27 7.42
CA SER A 341 -21.95 12.23 6.49
C SER A 341 -21.04 12.99 5.54
N GLY A 342 -19.76 13.20 5.87
CA GLY A 342 -18.88 14.00 5.02
C GLY A 342 -18.33 13.20 3.85
N TYR A 343 -18.56 13.63 2.60
CA TYR A 343 -17.95 13.04 1.41
C TYR A 343 -17.27 14.10 0.54
N LYS A 344 -16.03 13.82 0.13
CA LYS A 344 -15.31 14.62 -0.86
C LYS A 344 -14.84 13.76 -2.01
N LEU A 345 -14.61 14.43 -3.13
CA LEU A 345 -13.97 13.84 -4.29
C LEU A 345 -12.46 14.04 -4.17
N ARG A 346 -11.68 12.97 -4.03
CA ARG A 346 -10.21 13.03 -3.84
C ARG A 346 -9.44 12.27 -4.91
N PRO A 347 -8.29 12.80 -5.39
CA PRO A 347 -7.41 12.05 -6.28
C PRO A 347 -6.71 10.92 -5.52
N ALA A 348 -6.59 9.73 -6.14
CA ALA A 348 -5.84 8.61 -5.54
C ALA A 348 -4.32 8.86 -5.49
N GLU A 349 -3.83 9.81 -6.29
CA GLU A 349 -2.43 10.25 -6.32
C GLU A 349 -2.13 11.26 -5.19
N GLY A 350 -3.16 11.84 -4.55
CA GLY A 350 -3.01 12.77 -3.42
C GLY A 350 -3.23 12.09 -2.08
N VAL A 351 -3.45 12.88 -1.02
CA VAL A 351 -3.72 12.34 0.34
C VAL A 351 -5.03 11.54 0.33
N PHE A 352 -4.88 10.22 0.23
CA PHE A 352 -5.95 9.29 -0.09
C PHE A 352 -6.01 8.12 0.89
N SER A 353 -7.13 7.99 1.60
CA SER A 353 -7.39 6.80 2.40
C SER A 353 -8.03 5.72 1.53
N ALA A 354 -7.34 4.58 1.41
CA ALA A 354 -7.84 3.39 0.74
C ALA A 354 -9.18 2.93 1.34
N TYR A 355 -9.25 2.87 2.68
CA TYR A 355 -10.45 2.41 3.38
C TYR A 355 -11.63 3.36 3.22
N PHE A 356 -11.46 4.67 3.45
CA PHE A 356 -12.57 5.63 3.34
C PHE A 356 -13.07 5.86 1.91
N SER A 357 -12.36 5.32 0.91
CA SER A 357 -12.79 5.32 -0.49
C SER A 357 -13.31 3.96 -0.93
N SER A 358 -13.53 3.04 0.00
CA SER A 358 -13.97 1.66 -0.24
C SER A 358 -15.31 1.40 0.44
N PHE A 359 -16.30 0.94 -0.32
CA PHE A 359 -17.69 0.80 0.11
C PHE A 359 -18.22 -0.59 -0.17
N ARG A 360 -18.85 -1.20 0.83
CA ARG A 360 -19.47 -2.51 0.67
C ARG A 360 -20.74 -2.41 -0.18
N VAL A 361 -20.84 -3.27 -1.19
CA VAL A 361 -22.01 -3.40 -2.06
C VAL A 361 -22.89 -4.56 -1.55
N TYR A 362 -24.20 -4.37 -1.57
CA TYR A 362 -25.19 -5.33 -1.07
C TYR A 362 -26.21 -5.64 -2.16
N PRO A 363 -26.45 -6.92 -2.50
CA PRO A 363 -27.46 -7.30 -3.48
C PRO A 363 -28.89 -6.97 -3.04
N GLU A 364 -29.15 -7.03 -1.73
CA GLU A 364 -30.48 -6.90 -1.16
C GLU A 364 -30.55 -5.75 -0.14
N LYS A 365 -31.64 -4.99 -0.23
CA LYS A 365 -31.94 -3.88 0.70
C LYS A 365 -32.16 -4.34 2.14
N SER A 366 -32.79 -5.50 2.36
CA SER A 366 -33.14 -6.01 3.70
C SER A 366 -31.94 -6.12 4.63
N ARG A 367 -30.76 -6.41 4.08
CA ARG A 367 -29.49 -6.53 4.82
C ARG A 367 -28.91 -5.18 5.27
N LEU A 368 -29.50 -4.07 4.81
CA LEU A 368 -28.99 -2.72 5.05
C LEU A 368 -29.79 -1.92 6.06
N THR A 369 -31.06 -2.25 6.30
CA THR A 369 -31.91 -1.50 7.23
C THR A 369 -31.25 -1.37 8.61
N GLN A 370 -30.74 -2.48 9.14
CA GLN A 370 -30.03 -2.48 10.43
C GLN A 370 -28.73 -1.65 10.39
N ARG A 371 -27.99 -1.68 9.27
CA ARG A 371 -26.76 -0.90 9.10
C ARG A 371 -27.06 0.61 9.08
N VAL A 372 -28.10 1.01 8.37
CA VAL A 372 -28.55 2.41 8.30
C VAL A 372 -29.04 2.89 9.67
N SER A 373 -29.86 2.09 10.36
CA SER A 373 -30.30 2.39 11.73
C SER A 373 -29.12 2.56 12.70
N ASN A 374 -28.13 1.67 12.65
CA ASN A 374 -26.94 1.78 13.49
C ASN A 374 -26.14 3.06 13.18
N ASN A 375 -26.00 3.42 11.89
CA ASN A 375 -25.32 4.66 11.51
C ASN A 375 -26.07 5.91 11.99
N LEU A 376 -27.40 5.89 11.96
CA LEU A 376 -28.23 6.98 12.50
C LEU A 376 -28.02 7.14 14.02
N MET A 377 -28.10 6.03 14.78
CA MET A 377 -27.85 6.05 16.23
C MET A 377 -26.46 6.56 16.58
N LEU A 378 -25.42 6.11 15.86
CA LEU A 378 -24.05 6.56 16.08
C LEU A 378 -23.88 8.05 15.76
N LYS A 379 -24.55 8.56 14.72
CA LYS A 379 -24.55 9.98 14.39
C LYS A 379 -25.21 10.81 15.50
N GLU A 380 -26.35 10.36 16.02
CA GLU A 380 -27.04 11.01 17.16
C GLU A 380 -26.15 11.04 18.41
N LEU A 381 -25.51 9.91 18.74
CA LEU A 381 -24.54 9.82 19.84
C LEU A 381 -23.38 10.79 19.66
N SER A 382 -22.84 10.91 18.45
CA SER A 382 -21.76 11.86 18.14
C SER A 382 -22.22 13.31 18.33
N SER A 383 -23.44 13.64 17.90
CA SER A 383 -24.01 14.98 18.11
C SER A 383 -24.24 15.29 19.59
N MET A 384 -24.75 14.34 20.37
CA MET A 384 -24.90 14.50 21.82
C MET A 384 -23.55 14.70 22.52
N LYS A 385 -22.53 13.92 22.17
CA LYS A 385 -21.17 14.09 22.73
C LYS A 385 -20.58 15.46 22.43
N ALA A 386 -20.76 15.97 21.21
CA ALA A 386 -20.30 17.31 20.85
C ALA A 386 -21.04 18.40 21.64
N ALA A 387 -22.36 18.26 21.82
CA ALA A 387 -23.17 19.19 22.60
C ALA A 387 -22.75 19.22 24.08
N ILE A 388 -22.52 18.05 24.69
CA ILE A 388 -22.02 17.94 26.07
C ILE A 388 -20.63 18.59 26.20
N GLY A 389 -19.71 18.28 25.28
CA GLY A 389 -18.36 18.88 25.31
C GLY A 389 -18.38 20.40 25.16
N ALA A 390 -19.26 20.94 24.32
CA ALA A 390 -19.45 22.38 24.18
C ALA A 390 -20.07 23.02 25.44
N ALA A 391 -21.01 22.34 26.10
CA ALA A 391 -21.61 22.79 27.35
C ALA A 391 -20.58 22.82 28.49
N MET A 392 -19.76 21.77 28.64
CA MET A 392 -18.70 21.73 29.66
C MET A 392 -17.65 22.83 29.47
N LEU A 393 -17.26 23.13 28.22
CA LEU A 393 -16.34 24.25 27.93
C LEU A 393 -16.97 25.62 28.18
N ALA A 394 -18.30 25.75 28.12
CA ALA A 394 -18.99 26.99 28.43
C ALA A 394 -19.10 27.21 29.95
N ASP A 395 -19.24 26.14 30.73
CA ASP A 395 -19.26 26.19 32.20
C ASP A 395 -17.87 26.49 32.80
N ASP A 396 -16.78 26.11 32.14
CA ASP A 396 -15.40 26.42 32.55
C ASP A 396 -14.97 27.90 32.27
N ILE A 397 -15.81 28.69 31.59
CA ILE A 397 -15.54 30.10 31.23
C ILE A 397 -16.34 31.10 32.10
N ILE A 398 -17.16 30.59 33.04
CA ILE A 398 -17.91 31.38 34.04
C ILE A 398 -17.21 31.26 35.39
#